data_AF-A0A362XCE4-F1
#
_entry.id   AF-A0A362XCE4-F1
#
_cell.length_a   1.000
_cell.length_b   1.000
_cell.length_c   1.000
_cell.angle_alpha   90.00
_cell.angle_beta   90.00
_cell.angle_gamma   90.00
#
_symmetry.space_group_name_H-M   'P 1'
#
loop_
_entity.id
_entity.type
_entity.pdbx_description
1 polymer ?
#
loop_
_entity_poly.entity_id
_entity_poly.type
_entity_poly.pdbx_seq_one_letter_code
_entity_poly.pdbx_strand_id
1 'polypeptide(L)'
;MKKLLLIIIAINLLYCKGKAFDENQKVKYYPSEKYFESNGVVEIDLYNPNINFKKIYRRVNELHVNDSTPYFEITHDDTLRRIMPLRNDWGHGSSYNILGISKDSIWKENGYPITELYKLLKKHYENCGKNPQYSISAEKAWVEVELDTNATGSDLEKALLNLTNIFDKLNRTHADTLELKVGLSYFSQIPPPPPPPKDAENINIGI
;
A
#
# COMPACT_ATOMS: atom_id res chain seq x y z
N MET A 1 15.31 30.01 42.77
CA MET A 1 14.74 28.67 42.56
C MET A 1 13.37 28.68 41.86
N LYS A 2 12.38 29.48 42.29
CA LYS A 2 11.06 29.57 41.62
C LYS A 2 11.09 29.93 40.12
N LYS A 3 12.00 30.83 39.70
CA LYS A 3 12.16 31.22 38.29
C LYS A 3 12.74 30.09 37.41
N LEU A 4 13.55 29.20 37.97
CA LEU A 4 14.15 28.07 37.23
C LEU A 4 13.11 26.95 37.01
N LEU A 5 12.20 26.73 37.98
CA LEU A 5 11.11 25.78 37.87
C LEU A 5 10.11 26.15 36.75
N LEU A 6 9.82 27.44 36.59
CA LEU A 6 8.92 27.95 35.53
C LEU A 6 9.47 27.72 34.13
N ILE A 7 10.80 27.82 33.94
CA ILE A 7 11.46 27.58 32.66
C ILE A 7 11.39 26.09 32.28
N ILE A 8 11.56 25.19 33.25
CA ILE A 8 11.47 23.74 33.03
C ILE A 8 10.04 23.33 32.66
N ILE A 9 9.02 23.94 33.27
CA ILE A 9 7.60 23.68 32.91
C ILE A 9 7.30 24.20 31.50
N ALA A 10 7.80 25.38 31.12
CA ALA A 10 7.61 25.93 29.78
C ALA A 10 8.29 25.09 28.68
N ILE A 11 9.45 24.50 28.95
CA ILE A 11 10.17 23.63 28.01
C ILE A 11 9.45 22.29 27.82
N ASN A 12 8.81 21.74 28.87
CA ASN A 12 8.03 20.51 28.75
C ASN A 12 6.71 20.71 27.97
N LEU A 13 6.11 21.90 28.03
CA LEU A 13 4.92 22.23 27.22
C LEU A 13 5.23 22.36 25.72
N LEU A 14 6.46 22.72 25.36
CA LEU A 14 6.93 22.79 23.96
C LEU A 14 7.39 21.44 23.40
N TYR A 15 7.55 20.42 24.25
CA TYR A 15 7.98 19.08 23.85
C TYR A 15 6.81 18.13 23.55
N CYS A 16 5.60 18.67 23.34
CA CYS A 16 4.52 17.96 22.68
C CYS A 16 4.56 18.26 21.18
N LYS A 17 5.55 17.67 20.46
CA LYS A 17 5.42 17.45 19.01
C LYS A 17 4.53 16.21 18.76
N GLY A 18 3.32 16.22 19.33
CA GLY A 18 2.24 15.43 18.75
C GLY A 18 1.80 16.17 17.50
N LYS A 19 1.63 15.48 16.37
CA LYS A 19 1.00 16.06 15.18
C LYS A 19 -0.31 16.69 15.65
N ALA A 20 -0.38 18.03 15.70
CA ALA A 20 -1.61 18.71 16.03
C ALA A 20 -2.57 18.41 14.87
N PHE A 21 -3.63 17.65 15.16
CA PHE A 21 -4.69 17.42 14.20
C PHE A 21 -5.38 18.75 13.98
N ASP A 22 -5.18 19.35 12.82
CA ASP A 22 -5.92 20.55 12.40
C ASP A 22 -7.34 20.10 12.04
N GLU A 23 -8.33 20.64 12.75
CA GLU A 23 -9.75 20.36 12.52
C GLU A 23 -10.21 20.72 11.10
N ASN A 24 -9.45 21.54 10.38
CA ASN A 24 -9.70 21.88 8.97
C ASN A 24 -8.95 20.98 7.97
N GLN A 25 -8.16 20.02 8.45
CA GLN A 25 -7.38 19.14 7.58
C GLN A 25 -8.29 18.23 6.78
N LYS A 26 -8.13 18.24 5.45
CA LYS A 26 -8.91 17.37 4.57
C LYS A 26 -8.43 15.93 4.74
N VAL A 27 -9.30 15.03 5.21
CA VAL A 27 -8.98 13.59 5.32
C VAL A 27 -9.50 12.84 4.10
N LYS A 28 -8.67 11.96 3.55
CA LYS A 28 -9.03 11.01 2.50
C LYS A 28 -8.66 9.59 2.89
N TYR A 29 -9.55 8.66 2.59
CA TYR A 29 -9.41 7.26 2.94
C TYR A 29 -9.29 6.39 1.70
N TYR A 30 -8.40 5.41 1.74
CA TYR A 30 -8.18 4.43 0.70
C TYR A 30 -8.22 3.03 1.36
N PRO A 31 -9.20 2.17 1.03
CA PRO A 31 -10.17 2.31 -0.06
C PRO A 31 -11.32 3.30 0.18
N SER A 32 -11.88 3.34 1.38
CA SER A 32 -12.95 4.27 1.79
C SER A 32 -13.06 4.31 3.32
N GLU A 33 -13.75 5.31 3.87
CA GLU A 33 -13.86 5.53 5.33
C GLU A 33 -14.42 4.31 6.08
N LYS A 34 -15.39 3.61 5.48
CA LYS A 34 -16.00 2.38 6.04
C LYS A 34 -14.99 1.30 6.43
N TYR A 35 -13.83 1.25 5.77
CA TYR A 35 -12.78 0.29 6.08
C TYR A 35 -12.08 0.59 7.41
N PHE A 36 -12.15 1.83 7.88
CA PHE A 36 -11.53 2.32 9.11
C PHE A 36 -12.48 2.33 10.31
N GLU A 37 -13.76 2.00 10.11
CA GLU A 37 -14.76 1.87 11.18
C GLU A 37 -14.61 0.56 11.97
N SER A 38 -13.74 -0.36 11.53
CA SER A 38 -13.47 -1.62 12.22
C SER A 38 -12.68 -1.42 13.52
N ASN A 39 -13.00 -2.23 14.53
CA ASN A 39 -12.16 -2.32 15.72
C ASN A 39 -10.79 -2.89 15.35
N GLY A 40 -9.71 -2.33 15.90
CA GLY A 40 -8.36 -2.88 15.72
C GLY A 40 -7.56 -2.31 14.55
N VAL A 41 -7.85 -1.09 14.09
CA VAL A 41 -6.96 -0.36 13.18
C VAL A 41 -5.64 0.01 13.87
N VAL A 42 -4.52 -0.18 13.17
CA VAL A 42 -3.17 0.06 13.70
C VAL A 42 -2.34 0.84 12.70
N GLU A 43 -1.87 2.03 13.11
CA GLU A 43 -0.96 2.84 12.29
C GLU A 43 0.42 2.18 12.20
N ILE A 44 1.01 2.18 11.01
CA ILE A 44 2.42 1.86 10.79
C ILE A 44 3.15 3.16 10.45
N ASP A 45 4.10 3.54 11.30
CA ASP A 45 4.94 4.72 11.10
C ASP A 45 5.94 4.49 9.95
N LEU A 46 5.70 5.15 8.81
CA LEU A 46 6.61 5.13 7.66
C LEU A 46 7.89 5.94 7.85
N TYR A 47 7.95 6.80 8.87
CA TYR A 47 9.09 7.71 9.09
C TYR A 47 10.14 7.14 10.06
N ASN A 48 9.93 5.92 10.57
CA ASN A 48 10.91 5.25 11.39
C ASN A 48 12.17 4.88 10.56
N PRO A 49 13.36 5.46 10.85
CA PRO A 49 14.55 5.23 10.04
C PRO A 49 15.12 3.81 10.17
N ASN A 50 14.65 3.02 11.14
CA ASN A 50 15.14 1.67 11.42
C ASN A 50 14.35 0.57 10.71
N ILE A 51 13.33 0.94 9.93
CA ILE A 51 12.51 0.01 9.16
C ILE A 51 12.72 0.21 7.66
N ASN A 52 12.93 -0.89 6.95
CA ASN A 52 12.90 -0.94 5.49
C ASN A 52 11.58 -1.55 5.02
N PHE A 53 11.36 -1.52 3.71
CA PHE A 53 10.13 -1.99 3.10
C PHE A 53 9.85 -3.46 3.43
N LYS A 54 10.87 -4.32 3.49
CA LYS A 54 10.70 -5.71 3.94
C LYS A 54 10.11 -5.82 5.36
N LYS A 55 10.59 -5.01 6.30
CA LYS A 55 10.04 -4.96 7.67
C LYS A 55 8.64 -4.39 7.70
N ILE A 56 8.35 -3.36 6.90
CA ILE A 56 7.00 -2.77 6.75
C ILE A 56 6.02 -3.83 6.24
N TYR A 57 6.35 -4.49 5.12
CA TYR A 57 5.55 -5.58 4.55
C TYR A 57 5.30 -6.70 5.57
N ARG A 58 6.34 -7.13 6.30
CA ARG A 58 6.18 -8.16 7.33
C ARG A 58 5.23 -7.70 8.43
N ARG A 59 5.36 -6.45 8.90
CA ARG A 59 4.49 -5.89 9.93
C ARG A 59 3.04 -5.80 9.49
N VAL A 60 2.78 -5.38 8.25
CA VAL A 60 1.43 -5.39 7.63
C VAL A 60 0.84 -6.81 7.68
N ASN A 61 1.62 -7.82 7.27
CA ASN A 61 1.14 -9.21 7.28
C ASN A 61 0.93 -9.77 8.69
N GLU A 62 1.82 -9.47 9.63
CA GLU A 62 1.67 -9.83 11.04
C GLU A 62 0.37 -9.25 11.62
N LEU A 63 0.03 -8.01 11.28
CA LEU A 63 -1.22 -7.37 11.73
C LEU A 63 -2.44 -8.05 11.13
N HIS A 64 -2.44 -8.33 9.82
CA HIS A 64 -3.51 -9.08 9.15
C HIS A 64 -3.71 -10.49 9.73
N VAL A 65 -2.64 -11.16 10.16
CA VAL A 65 -2.73 -12.49 10.82
C VAL A 65 -3.32 -12.40 12.22
N ASN A 66 -3.14 -11.26 12.90
CA ASN A 66 -3.63 -11.03 14.27
C ASN A 66 -4.96 -10.27 14.30
N ASP A 67 -5.78 -10.41 13.24
CA ASP A 67 -7.08 -9.73 13.08
C ASP A 67 -7.04 -8.21 13.30
N SER A 68 -5.87 -7.60 13.05
CA SER A 68 -5.66 -6.16 13.14
C SER A 68 -5.56 -5.56 11.75
N THR A 69 -6.02 -4.32 11.61
CA THR A 69 -6.11 -3.66 10.30
C THR A 69 -5.01 -2.60 10.16
N PRO A 70 -3.90 -2.89 9.48
CA PRO A 70 -2.82 -1.93 9.31
C PRO A 70 -3.24 -0.75 8.45
N TYR A 71 -2.71 0.45 8.73
CA TYR A 71 -2.81 1.60 7.84
C TYR A 71 -1.60 2.52 7.91
N PHE A 72 -1.44 3.36 6.90
CA PHE A 72 -0.44 4.42 6.83
C PHE A 72 -1.11 5.79 6.86
N GLU A 73 -0.47 6.77 7.49
CA GLU A 73 -0.83 8.19 7.38
C GLU A 73 0.23 8.94 6.59
N ILE A 74 -0.19 9.61 5.51
CA ILE A 74 0.65 10.47 4.69
C ILE A 74 0.00 11.84 4.60
N THR A 75 0.72 12.91 4.93
CA THR A 75 0.22 14.28 4.80
C THR A 75 0.93 14.99 3.65
N HIS A 76 0.16 15.54 2.71
CA HIS A 76 0.68 16.36 1.61
C HIS A 76 -0.37 17.39 1.18
N ASP A 77 0.04 18.64 0.95
CA ASP A 77 -0.84 19.77 0.59
C ASP A 77 -2.12 19.85 1.46
N ASP A 78 -1.95 19.91 2.79
CA ASP A 78 -3.04 19.98 3.79
C ASP A 78 -4.07 18.83 3.72
N THR A 79 -3.74 17.76 3.00
CA THR A 79 -4.56 16.56 2.91
C THR A 79 -3.90 15.42 3.68
N LEU A 80 -4.59 14.92 4.70
CA LEU A 80 -4.25 13.68 5.39
C LEU A 80 -4.81 12.48 4.61
N ARG A 81 -3.93 11.60 4.16
CA ARG A 81 -4.28 10.38 3.43
C ARG A 81 -4.09 9.19 4.36
N ARG A 82 -5.18 8.46 4.61
CA ARG A 82 -5.18 7.19 5.33
C ARG A 82 -5.28 6.05 4.34
N ILE A 83 -4.24 5.25 4.26
CA ILE A 83 -4.10 4.18 3.27
C ILE A 83 -4.02 2.85 3.98
N MET A 84 -4.99 1.98 3.75
CA MET A 84 -5.06 0.65 4.33
C MET A 84 -4.50 -0.37 3.34
N PRO A 85 -3.27 -0.89 3.54
CA PRO A 85 -2.77 -1.98 2.73
C PRO A 85 -3.59 -3.23 3.01
N LEU A 86 -4.28 -3.72 1.98
CA LEU A 86 -5.04 -4.94 2.01
C LEU A 86 -4.13 -6.12 1.63
N ARG A 87 -4.44 -7.31 2.15
CA ARG A 87 -3.79 -8.55 1.76
C ARG A 87 -4.65 -9.24 0.70
N ASN A 88 -4.00 -9.87 -0.29
CA ASN A 88 -4.67 -10.67 -1.32
C ASN A 88 -4.52 -12.16 -0.96
N ASP A 89 -5.14 -12.56 0.15
CA ASP A 89 -4.75 -13.78 0.87
C ASP A 89 -5.28 -15.09 0.28
N TRP A 90 -5.99 -15.07 -0.85
CA TRP A 90 -6.82 -16.22 -1.22
C TRP A 90 -6.89 -16.51 -2.72
N GLY A 91 -6.03 -15.93 -3.56
CA GLY A 91 -6.08 -16.20 -5.01
C GLY A 91 -7.42 -15.85 -5.68
N HIS A 92 -8.35 -15.22 -4.95
CA HIS A 92 -9.66 -14.78 -5.44
C HIS A 92 -9.53 -13.53 -6.32
N GLY A 93 -8.45 -12.76 -6.14
CA GLY A 93 -8.00 -11.79 -7.12
C GLY A 93 -7.22 -12.50 -8.21
N SER A 94 -7.89 -12.87 -9.30
CA SER A 94 -7.16 -13.28 -10.50
C SER A 94 -6.15 -12.20 -10.89
N SER A 95 -4.97 -12.60 -11.40
CA SER A 95 -3.87 -11.68 -11.76
C SER A 95 -4.32 -10.54 -12.70
N TYR A 96 -5.37 -10.74 -13.49
CA TYR A 96 -5.96 -9.69 -14.33
C TYR A 96 -6.62 -8.54 -13.54
N ASN A 97 -7.00 -8.75 -12.28
CA ASN A 97 -7.53 -7.72 -11.37
C ASN A 97 -6.45 -6.88 -10.68
N ILE A 98 -5.17 -7.25 -10.79
CA ILE A 98 -4.06 -6.57 -10.10
C ILE A 98 -3.30 -5.70 -11.09
N LEU A 99 -3.28 -4.38 -10.93
CA LEU A 99 -2.36 -3.48 -11.60
C LEU A 99 -1.11 -3.29 -10.76
N GLY A 100 -0.02 -3.88 -11.22
CA GLY A 100 1.26 -3.80 -10.58
C GLY A 100 2.04 -2.53 -10.89
N ILE A 101 2.51 -1.82 -9.86
CA ILE A 101 3.36 -0.64 -9.99
C ILE A 101 4.60 -0.74 -9.12
N SER A 102 5.68 -0.08 -9.55
CA SER A 102 6.86 0.20 -8.75
C SER A 102 7.05 1.71 -8.61
N LYS A 103 8.21 2.15 -8.10
CA LYS A 103 8.56 3.58 -8.03
C LYS A 103 8.56 4.24 -9.41
N ASP A 104 9.14 3.58 -10.41
CA ASP A 104 9.44 4.19 -11.71
C ASP A 104 8.72 3.51 -12.88
N SER A 105 8.07 2.36 -12.65
CA SER A 105 7.47 1.55 -13.71
C SER A 105 6.15 0.88 -13.35
N ILE A 106 5.45 0.39 -14.36
CA ILE A 106 4.19 -0.34 -14.26
C ILE A 106 4.42 -1.71 -14.89
N TRP A 107 4.46 -2.76 -14.06
CA TRP A 107 4.97 -4.07 -14.47
C TRP A 107 3.94 -4.94 -15.21
N LYS A 108 2.64 -4.66 -15.06
CA LYS A 108 1.58 -5.42 -15.74
C LYS A 108 1.69 -5.42 -17.27
N GLU A 109 2.33 -4.41 -17.85
CA GLU A 109 2.38 -4.19 -19.29
C GLU A 109 3.83 -4.11 -19.81
N ASN A 110 4.78 -4.86 -19.25
CA ASN A 110 6.21 -4.79 -19.62
C ASN A 110 6.86 -3.42 -19.34
N GLY A 111 6.79 -2.95 -18.09
CA GLY A 111 7.66 -1.87 -17.62
C GLY A 111 7.35 -0.48 -18.19
N TYR A 112 6.08 -0.16 -18.45
CA TYR A 112 5.67 1.20 -18.82
C TYR A 112 6.17 2.20 -17.78
N PRO A 113 6.58 3.42 -18.18
CA PRO A 113 7.01 4.43 -17.22
C PRO A 113 5.85 4.84 -16.30
N ILE A 114 6.16 5.16 -15.05
CA ILE A 114 5.16 5.57 -14.06
C ILE A 114 4.31 6.79 -14.50
N THR A 115 4.80 7.59 -15.45
CA THR A 115 4.08 8.70 -16.09
C THR A 115 2.80 8.26 -16.81
N GLU A 116 2.72 6.99 -17.25
CA GLU A 116 1.55 6.41 -17.92
C GLU A 116 0.49 5.89 -16.94
N LEU A 117 0.72 6.02 -15.62
CA LEU A 117 -0.15 5.42 -14.60
C LEU A 117 -1.61 5.87 -14.69
N TYR A 118 -1.88 7.13 -15.05
CA TYR A 118 -3.25 7.60 -15.22
C TYR A 118 -4.01 6.82 -16.30
N LYS A 119 -3.39 6.64 -17.47
CA LYS A 119 -3.98 5.93 -18.61
C LYS A 119 -4.21 4.47 -18.28
N LEU A 120 -3.26 3.83 -17.60
CA LEU A 120 -3.36 2.43 -17.23
C LEU A 120 -4.35 2.19 -16.08
N LEU A 121 -4.42 3.08 -15.09
CA LEU A 121 -5.48 3.03 -14.07
C LEU A 121 -6.86 3.20 -14.69
N LYS A 122 -7.03 4.19 -15.58
CA LYS A 122 -8.30 4.40 -16.29
C LYS A 122 -8.73 3.14 -17.05
N LYS A 123 -7.81 2.57 -17.84
CA LYS A 123 -8.06 1.30 -18.55
C LYS A 123 -8.37 0.15 -17.58
N HIS A 124 -7.70 0.10 -16.44
CA HIS A 124 -7.89 -0.95 -15.44
C HIS A 124 -9.26 -0.90 -14.75
N TYR A 125 -9.71 0.28 -14.34
CA TYR A 125 -11.00 0.48 -13.66
C TYR A 125 -12.20 0.46 -14.63
N GLU A 126 -12.03 0.95 -15.86
CA GLU A 126 -13.11 1.04 -16.86
C GLU A 126 -13.20 -0.17 -17.80
N ASN A 127 -12.39 -1.21 -17.59
CA ASN A 127 -12.31 -2.35 -18.51
C ASN A 127 -13.63 -3.10 -18.65
N CYS A 128 -14.41 -3.24 -17.57
CA CYS A 128 -15.68 -3.96 -17.52
C CYS A 128 -15.61 -5.35 -18.18
N GLY A 129 -14.50 -6.08 -17.99
CA GLY A 129 -14.28 -7.43 -18.52
C GLY A 129 -13.98 -7.53 -20.01
N LYS A 130 -13.81 -6.42 -20.73
CA LYS A 130 -13.54 -6.43 -22.18
C LYS A 130 -12.16 -7.00 -22.53
N ASN A 131 -11.15 -6.60 -21.76
CA ASN A 131 -9.79 -7.10 -21.92
C ASN A 131 -9.46 -8.06 -20.75
N PRO A 132 -9.14 -9.33 -21.03
CA PRO A 132 -8.84 -10.33 -20.00
C PRO A 132 -7.55 -10.05 -19.23
N GLN A 133 -6.74 -9.06 -19.62
CA GLN A 133 -5.56 -8.60 -18.90
C GLN A 133 -5.89 -7.57 -17.80
N TYR A 134 -7.12 -7.04 -17.75
CA TYR A 134 -7.51 -5.98 -16.82
C TYR A 134 -8.68 -6.40 -15.95
N SER A 135 -8.98 -5.58 -14.94
CA SER A 135 -10.01 -5.92 -13.97
C SER A 135 -11.36 -6.14 -14.64
N ILE A 136 -12.10 -7.13 -14.18
CA ILE A 136 -13.46 -7.42 -14.67
C ILE A 136 -14.46 -6.34 -14.23
N SER A 137 -14.18 -5.65 -13.13
CA SER A 137 -14.98 -4.52 -12.64
C SER A 137 -14.12 -3.56 -11.81
N ALA A 138 -14.57 -2.31 -11.67
CA ALA A 138 -13.97 -1.34 -10.76
C ALA A 138 -13.88 -1.86 -9.31
N GLU A 139 -14.89 -2.58 -8.84
CA GLU A 139 -14.91 -3.16 -7.50
C GLU A 139 -13.82 -4.22 -7.29
N LYS A 140 -13.47 -4.96 -8.34
CA LYS A 140 -12.41 -5.99 -8.28
C LYS A 140 -11.02 -5.41 -8.55
N ALA A 141 -10.93 -4.16 -8.99
CA ALA A 141 -9.66 -3.54 -9.32
C ALA A 141 -8.79 -3.39 -8.08
N TRP A 142 -7.52 -3.71 -8.24
CA TRP A 142 -6.51 -3.72 -7.18
C TRP A 142 -5.22 -3.15 -7.72
N VAL A 143 -4.51 -2.37 -6.92
CA VAL A 143 -3.18 -1.86 -7.27
C VAL A 143 -2.16 -2.44 -6.29
N GLU A 144 -1.13 -3.10 -6.81
CA GLU A 144 -0.05 -3.63 -6.00
C GLU A 144 1.18 -2.73 -6.13
N VAL A 145 1.65 -2.21 -4.99
CA VAL A 145 2.86 -1.41 -4.89
C VAL A 145 4.03 -2.31 -4.56
N GLU A 146 4.96 -2.40 -5.50
CA GLU A 146 6.15 -3.23 -5.42
C GLU A 146 7.41 -2.38 -5.25
N LEU A 147 8.21 -2.69 -4.23
CA LEU A 147 9.47 -1.99 -3.95
C LEU A 147 10.58 -2.96 -3.57
N ASP A 148 11.82 -2.50 -3.73
CA ASP A 148 12.99 -3.20 -3.23
C ASP A 148 12.89 -3.49 -1.73
N THR A 149 13.32 -4.67 -1.31
CA THR A 149 13.31 -5.07 0.11
C THR A 149 14.06 -4.09 1.03
N ASN A 150 15.08 -3.42 0.49
CA ASN A 150 15.89 -2.40 1.16
C ASN A 150 15.35 -0.97 1.01
N ALA A 151 14.27 -0.76 0.25
CA ALA A 151 13.64 0.55 0.10
C ALA A 151 13.19 1.10 1.46
N THR A 152 13.17 2.42 1.59
CA THR A 152 12.81 3.09 2.85
C THR A 152 11.31 3.32 2.94
N GLY A 153 10.82 3.67 4.14
CA GLY A 153 9.44 4.14 4.28
C GLY A 153 9.15 5.41 3.46
N SER A 154 10.14 6.27 3.21
CA SER A 154 10.02 7.42 2.30
C SER A 154 9.84 7.01 0.83
N ASP A 155 10.47 5.92 0.39
CA ASP A 155 10.23 5.41 -0.97
C ASP A 155 8.80 4.90 -1.11
N LEU A 156 8.27 4.22 -0.09
CA LEU A 156 6.87 3.78 -0.05
C LEU A 156 5.91 4.96 0.00
N GLU A 157 6.17 5.96 0.82
CA GLU A 157 5.40 7.21 0.88
C GLU A 157 5.30 7.87 -0.50
N LYS A 158 6.42 8.01 -1.22
CA LYS A 158 6.44 8.59 -2.57
C LYS A 158 5.60 7.80 -3.56
N ALA A 159 5.71 6.47 -3.55
CA ALA A 159 4.93 5.61 -4.44
C ALA A 159 3.41 5.72 -4.14
N LEU A 160 3.04 5.68 -2.86
CA LEU A 160 1.66 5.81 -2.40
C LEU A 160 1.07 7.20 -2.69
N LEU A 161 1.86 8.27 -2.50
CA LEU A 161 1.44 9.63 -2.79
C LEU A 161 1.20 9.83 -4.29
N ASN A 162 2.12 9.34 -5.14
CA ASN A 162 1.93 9.38 -6.58
C ASN A 162 0.67 8.60 -7.02
N LEU A 163 0.51 7.39 -6.51
CA LEU A 163 -0.66 6.54 -6.79
C LEU A 163 -1.97 7.24 -6.38
N THR A 164 -2.06 7.71 -5.14
CA THR A 164 -3.29 8.34 -4.62
C THR A 164 -3.60 9.66 -5.31
N ASN A 165 -2.60 10.47 -5.68
CA ASN A 165 -2.81 11.69 -6.46
C ASN A 165 -3.38 11.40 -7.85
N ILE A 166 -2.83 10.40 -8.55
CA ILE A 166 -3.30 10.01 -9.88
C ILE A 166 -4.68 9.35 -9.80
N PHE A 167 -4.91 8.50 -8.80
CA PHE A 167 -6.21 7.90 -8.54
C PHE A 167 -7.27 8.97 -8.23
N ASP A 168 -6.97 9.97 -7.40
CA ASP A 168 -7.89 11.08 -7.09
C ASP A 168 -8.28 11.89 -8.34
N LYS A 169 -7.38 11.99 -9.32
CA LYS A 169 -7.68 12.63 -10.60
C LYS A 169 -8.66 11.77 -11.40
N LEU A 170 -8.48 10.46 -11.41
CA LEU A 170 -9.38 9.51 -12.06
C LEU A 170 -10.74 9.49 -11.35
N ASN A 171 -10.78 9.35 -10.02
CA ASN A 171 -12.02 9.16 -9.29
C ASN A 171 -12.99 10.35 -9.41
N ARG A 172 -12.44 11.57 -9.57
CA ARG A 172 -13.23 12.76 -9.89
C ARG A 172 -14.03 12.65 -11.20
N THR A 173 -13.57 11.88 -12.18
CA THR A 173 -14.33 11.62 -13.42
C THR A 173 -15.42 10.58 -13.23
N HIS A 174 -15.53 9.99 -12.04
CA HIS A 174 -16.51 8.97 -11.66
C HIS A 174 -17.30 9.38 -10.41
N ALA A 175 -17.50 10.69 -10.17
CA ALA A 175 -18.23 11.21 -9.02
C ALA A 175 -17.74 10.65 -7.66
N ASP A 176 -16.43 10.39 -7.57
CA ASP A 176 -15.76 9.85 -6.39
C ASP A 176 -16.29 8.49 -5.90
N THR A 177 -16.88 7.67 -6.79
CA THR A 177 -17.45 6.35 -6.43
C THR A 177 -16.46 5.18 -6.50
N LEU A 178 -15.27 5.36 -7.07
CA LEU A 178 -14.27 4.29 -7.15
C LEU A 178 -13.55 4.12 -5.82
N GLU A 179 -13.14 2.88 -5.53
CA GLU A 179 -12.33 2.54 -4.36
C GLU A 179 -10.92 2.12 -4.79
N LEU A 180 -9.89 2.64 -4.12
CA LEU A 180 -8.50 2.24 -4.34
C LEU A 180 -8.10 1.16 -3.33
N LYS A 181 -8.01 -0.09 -3.79
CA LYS A 181 -7.48 -1.22 -3.02
C LYS A 181 -5.99 -1.32 -3.26
N VAL A 182 -5.19 -1.16 -2.21
CA VAL A 182 -3.72 -1.17 -2.29
C VAL A 182 -3.18 -2.43 -1.64
N GLY A 183 -2.34 -3.17 -2.36
CA GLY A 183 -1.51 -4.24 -1.81
C GLY A 183 -0.04 -3.85 -1.83
N LEU A 184 0.77 -4.55 -1.02
CA LEU A 184 2.23 -4.42 -1.01
C LEU A 184 2.86 -5.72 -1.48
N SER A 185 3.97 -5.64 -2.20
CA SER A 185 4.71 -6.82 -2.67
C SER A 185 6.21 -6.52 -2.80
N TYR A 186 7.04 -7.56 -2.65
CA TYR A 186 8.44 -7.55 -3.10
C TYR A 186 8.79 -8.87 -3.81
N PHE A 187 7.79 -9.63 -4.25
CA PHE A 187 7.96 -11.03 -4.66
C PHE A 187 8.81 -11.21 -5.93
N SER A 188 8.89 -10.21 -6.80
CA SER A 188 9.79 -10.21 -7.96
C SER A 188 11.27 -10.39 -7.60
N GLN A 189 11.66 -10.07 -6.36
CA GLN A 189 13.03 -10.20 -5.87
C GLN A 189 13.31 -11.57 -5.23
N ILE A 190 12.29 -12.41 -5.03
CA ILE A 190 12.52 -13.75 -4.50
C ILE A 190 12.99 -14.63 -5.66
N PRO A 191 14.19 -15.25 -5.57
CA PRO A 191 14.64 -16.14 -6.62
C PRO A 191 13.65 -17.29 -6.79
N PRO A 192 13.48 -17.82 -8.01
CA PRO A 192 12.63 -18.99 -8.20
C PRO A 192 13.11 -20.12 -7.27
N PRO A 193 12.19 -20.94 -6.75
CA PRO A 193 12.57 -22.07 -5.94
C PRO A 193 13.60 -22.91 -6.71
N PRO A 194 14.60 -23.47 -6.02
CA PRO A 194 15.56 -24.35 -6.67
C PRO A 194 14.80 -25.46 -7.41
N PRO A 195 15.27 -25.86 -8.60
CA PRO A 195 14.63 -26.94 -9.35
C PRO A 195 14.54 -28.20 -8.46
N PRO A 196 13.49 -29.02 -8.63
CA PRO A 196 13.36 -30.26 -7.88
C PRO A 196 14.65 -31.11 -7.99
N PRO A 197 15.05 -31.81 -6.92
CA PRO A 197 16.14 -32.78 -7.01
C PRO A 197 15.86 -33.75 -8.17
N LYS A 198 16.88 -34.03 -8.99
CA LYS A 198 16.72 -34.87 -10.20
C LYS A 198 16.40 -36.35 -9.94
N ASP A 199 16.36 -36.78 -8.69
CA ASP A 199 16.20 -38.19 -8.34
C ASP A 199 14.91 -38.42 -7.55
N ALA A 200 13.79 -38.42 -8.26
CA ALA A 200 12.55 -39.08 -7.84
C ALA A 200 11.91 -39.89 -8.98
N GLU A 201 12.64 -40.11 -10.08
CA GLU A 201 12.29 -41.13 -11.07
C GLU A 201 13.06 -42.41 -10.71
N ASN A 202 12.30 -43.47 -10.42
CA ASN A 202 12.73 -44.85 -10.19
C ASN A 202 13.02 -45.28 -8.74
N ILE A 203 12.04 -45.12 -7.83
CA ILE A 203 11.80 -46.21 -6.87
C ILE A 203 10.86 -47.20 -7.58
N ASN A 204 11.47 -48.10 -8.36
CA ASN A 204 10.79 -49.27 -8.88
C ASN A 204 10.49 -50.18 -7.68
N ILE A 205 9.29 -50.09 -7.12
CA ILE A 205 8.83 -51.01 -6.08
C ILE A 205 8.51 -52.31 -6.80
N GLY A 206 9.53 -53.18 -6.94
CA GLY A 206 9.35 -54.53 -7.42
C GLY A 206 8.40 -55.29 -6.48
N ILE A 207 7.24 -55.65 -7.01
CA ILE A 207 6.34 -56.67 -6.46
C ILE A 207 6.42 -57.87 -7.40
#